data_AF-A0A9D8HQI2-F1
#
_entry.id   AF-A0A9D8HQI2-F1
#
_cell.length_a   1.000
_cell.length_b   1.000
_cell.length_c   1.000
_cell.angle_alpha   90.00
_cell.angle_beta   90.00
_cell.angle_gamma   90.00
#
_symmetry.space_group_name_H-M   'P 1'
#
loop_
_entity.id
_entity.type
_entity.pdbx_description
1 polymer ?
#
loop_
_entity_poly.entity_id
_entity_poly.type
_entity_poly.pdbx_seq_one_letter_code
_entity_poly.pdbx_strand_id
1 'polypeptide(L)'
;SENVRAGKGPVLLECITYRIRGHSLRDAQRYRPEGEAKKWLENYCPIERFKEYLIKSGQMTQNEIEDIEKSVNKEIEQAVKFALDSPFPDVSKVTEDVYA
;
A
#
# COMPACT_ATOMS: atom_id res chain seq x y z
N SER A 1 9.71 18.83 5.56
CA SER A 1 11.02 19.40 5.93
C SER A 1 10.88 20.91 6.08
N GLU A 2 11.20 21.46 7.25
CA GLU A 2 11.19 22.91 7.49
C GLU A 2 12.08 23.65 6.48
N ASN A 3 13.19 23.05 6.02
CA ASN A 3 14.08 23.64 5.02
C ASN A 3 13.40 23.82 3.64
N VAL A 4 12.62 22.84 3.19
CA VAL A 4 11.86 22.96 1.92
C VAL A 4 10.77 24.03 2.06
N ARG A 5 10.06 24.05 3.20
CA ARG A 5 9.04 25.07 3.48
C ARG A 5 9.63 26.49 3.59
N ALA A 6 10.87 26.61 4.05
CA ALA A 6 11.61 27.86 4.14
C ALA A 6 12.30 28.28 2.82
N GLY A 7 12.03 27.60 1.70
CA GLY A 7 12.54 28.00 0.38
C GLY A 7 14.03 27.68 0.13
N LYS A 8 14.64 26.78 0.92
CA LYS A 8 16.07 26.42 0.79
C LYS A 8 16.37 25.42 -0.34
N GLY A 9 15.45 25.28 -1.29
CA GLY A 9 15.59 24.39 -2.44
C GLY A 9 15.15 22.94 -2.19
N PRO A 10 15.31 22.07 -3.22
CA PRO A 10 14.89 20.68 -3.17
C PRO A 10 15.81 19.82 -2.28
N VAL A 11 15.30 18.68 -1.85
CA VAL A 11 16.05 17.66 -1.11
C VAL A 11 15.82 16.30 -1.75
N LEU A 12 16.84 15.44 -1.73
CA LEU A 12 16.72 14.03 -2.07
C LEU A 12 16.41 13.23 -0.79
N LEU A 13 15.41 12.37 -0.85
CA LEU A 13 15.09 11.41 0.20
C LEU A 13 15.06 10.01 -0.40
N GLU A 14 15.95 9.14 0.08
CA GLU A 14 15.94 7.73 -0.29
C GLU A 14 15.17 6.92 0.76
N CYS A 15 14.08 6.30 0.34
CA CYS A 15 13.27 5.43 1.20
C CYS A 15 13.56 3.97 0.87
N ILE A 16 14.52 3.38 1.58
CA ILE A 16 14.87 1.96 1.43
C ILE A 16 13.68 1.11 1.89
N THR A 17 13.11 0.35 0.96
CA THR A 17 11.92 -0.47 1.18
C THR A 17 11.97 -1.73 0.31
N TYR A 18 10.96 -2.59 0.42
CA TYR A 18 10.92 -3.87 -0.26
C TYR A 18 9.57 -4.16 -0.93
N ARG A 19 9.63 -4.60 -2.19
CA ARG A 19 8.45 -5.05 -2.95
C ARG A 19 8.22 -6.55 -2.75
N ILE A 20 7.17 -6.89 -2.02
CA ILE A 20 6.86 -8.29 -1.67
C ILE A 20 6.48 -9.12 -2.92
N ARG A 21 5.59 -8.62 -3.78
CA ARG A 21 5.17 -9.28 -5.02
C ARG A 21 6.15 -9.03 -6.17
N GLY A 22 5.84 -9.49 -7.38
CA GLY A 22 6.62 -9.29 -8.62
C GLY A 22 6.49 -7.87 -9.17
N HIS A 23 7.29 -7.53 -10.18
CA HIS A 23 7.28 -6.21 -10.84
C HIS A 23 5.90 -5.94 -11.45
N SER A 24 5.26 -7.01 -11.92
CA SER A 24 3.89 -7.02 -12.40
C SER A 24 3.23 -8.37 -12.05
N LEU A 25 1.96 -8.52 -12.40
CA LEU A 25 1.22 -9.77 -12.26
C LEU A 25 1.82 -10.93 -13.07
N ARG A 26 2.60 -10.65 -14.12
CA ARG A 26 3.22 -11.66 -15.00
C ARG A 26 4.66 -12.00 -14.60
N ASP A 27 5.19 -11.35 -13.59
CA ASP A 27 6.58 -11.51 -13.19
C ASP A 27 6.78 -12.76 -12.31
N ALA A 28 7.57 -13.70 -12.81
CA ALA A 28 7.93 -14.96 -12.15
C ALA A 28 9.03 -14.82 -11.08
N GLN A 29 9.62 -13.64 -10.89
CA GLN A 29 10.54 -13.31 -9.78
C GLN A 29 11.83 -14.15 -9.72
N ARG A 30 12.29 -14.70 -10.85
CA ARG A 30 13.49 -15.56 -10.90
C ARG A 30 14.80 -14.83 -10.61
N TYR A 31 14.77 -13.51 -10.50
CA TYR A 31 15.94 -12.66 -10.27
C TYR A 31 16.26 -12.44 -8.79
N ARG A 32 15.45 -12.96 -7.86
CA ARG A 32 15.70 -12.86 -6.42
C ARG A 32 15.87 -14.24 -5.77
N PRO A 33 16.72 -14.35 -4.75
CA PRO A 33 16.82 -15.55 -3.92
C PRO A 33 15.47 -16.03 -3.39
N GLU A 34 15.30 -17.35 -3.33
CA GLU A 34 14.12 -17.94 -2.72
C GLU A 34 14.02 -17.57 -1.23
N GLY A 35 12.82 -17.22 -0.79
CA GLY A 35 12.54 -16.86 0.60
C GLY A 35 13.00 -15.45 1.02
N GLU A 36 13.69 -14.68 0.17
CA GLU A 36 14.12 -13.31 0.50
C GLU A 36 12.93 -12.41 0.90
N ALA A 37 11.87 -12.39 0.07
CA ALA A 37 10.68 -11.59 0.33
C ALA A 37 9.95 -11.99 1.62
N LYS A 38 9.93 -13.29 1.93
CA LYS A 38 9.35 -13.81 3.17
C LYS A 38 10.15 -13.34 4.38
N LYS A 39 11.48 -13.47 4.35
CA LYS A 39 12.37 -12.96 5.40
C LYS A 39 12.19 -11.45 5.60
N TRP A 40 12.03 -10.71 4.50
CA TRP A 40 11.81 -9.27 4.58
C TRP A 40 10.49 -8.92 5.26
N LEU A 41 9.41 -9.63 4.93
CA LEU A 41 8.10 -9.46 5.57
C LEU A 41 8.15 -9.80 7.06
N GLU A 42 8.74 -10.95 7.42
CA GLU A 42 8.82 -11.42 8.81
C GLU A 42 9.62 -10.47 9.70
N ASN A 43 10.71 -9.90 9.20
CA ASN A 43 11.61 -9.08 10.02
C ASN A 43 11.33 -7.57 9.93
N TYR A 44 10.76 -7.11 8.82
CA TYR A 44 10.70 -5.67 8.50
C TYR A 44 9.35 -5.18 8.01
N CYS A 45 8.27 -5.97 8.14
CA CYS A 45 6.93 -5.50 7.79
C CYS A 45 6.61 -4.18 8.54
N PRO A 46 6.36 -3.07 7.81
CA PRO A 46 6.09 -1.79 8.45
C PRO A 46 4.78 -1.79 9.25
N ILE A 47 3.79 -2.58 8.81
CA ILE A 47 2.49 -2.71 9.48
C ILE A 47 2.67 -3.38 10.85
N GLU A 48 3.34 -4.54 10.90
CA GLU A 48 3.56 -5.25 12.17
C GLU A 48 4.41 -4.44 13.14
N ARG A 49 5.48 -3.80 12.65
CA ARG A 49 6.32 -2.92 13.46
C ARG A 49 5.54 -1.75 14.06
N PHE A 50 4.62 -1.16 13.29
CA PHE A 50 3.83 -0.03 13.79
C PHE A 50 2.73 -0.46 14.75
N LYS A 51 2.07 -1.61 14.50
CA LYS A 51 1.13 -2.23 15.45
C LYS A 51 1.81 -2.47 16.80
N GLU A 52 2.97 -3.11 16.80
CA GLU A 52 3.74 -3.35 18.03
C GLU A 52 4.08 -2.04 18.76
N TYR A 53 4.50 -1.02 18.01
CA TYR A 53 4.80 0.30 18.58
C TYR A 53 3.57 0.91 19.26
N LEU A 54 2.40 0.87 18.62
CA LEU A 54 1.16 1.43 19.16
C LEU A 54 0.70 0.69 20.43
N ILE A 55 0.80 -0.64 20.45
CA ILE A 55 0.48 -1.44 21.63
C ILE A 55 1.47 -1.14 22.76
N LYS A 56 2.78 -1.18 22.49
CA LYS A 56 3.83 -0.93 23.50
C LYS A 56 3.77 0.49 24.06
N SER A 57 3.34 1.46 23.27
CA SER A 57 3.17 2.85 23.70
C SER A 57 1.82 3.12 24.38
N GLY A 58 0.94 2.12 24.48
CA GLY A 58 -0.39 2.26 25.09
C GLY A 58 -1.36 3.13 24.30
N GLN A 59 -1.04 3.43 23.04
CA GLN A 59 -1.89 4.24 22.15
C GLN A 59 -3.07 3.45 21.60
N MET A 60 -2.93 2.13 21.52
CA MET A 60 -3.98 1.22 21.06
C MET A 60 -3.89 -0.12 21.77
N THR A 61 -5.04 -0.78 21.89
CA THR A 61 -5.18 -2.16 22.33
C THR A 61 -5.17 -3.12 21.14
N GLN A 62 -4.92 -4.40 21.43
CA GLN A 62 -5.01 -5.47 20.43
C GLN A 62 -6.41 -5.53 19.78
N ASN A 63 -7.47 -5.39 20.58
CA ASN A 63 -8.85 -5.44 20.09
C ASN A 63 -9.16 -4.29 19.13
N GLU A 64 -8.69 -3.07 19.42
CA GLU A 64 -8.90 -1.93 18.52
C GLU A 64 -8.19 -2.12 17.17
N ILE A 65 -7.00 -2.72 17.17
CA ILE A 65 -6.28 -3.05 15.93
C ILE A 65 -7.08 -4.09 15.11
N GLU A 66 -7.57 -5.15 15.75
CA GLU A 66 -8.36 -6.19 15.09
C GLU A 66 -9.67 -5.63 14.50
N ASP A 67 -10.30 -4.70 15.19
CA ASP A 67 -11.52 -4.07 14.70
C ASP A 67 -11.25 -3.16 13.49
N ILE A 68 -10.12 -2.46 13.45
CA ILE A 68 -9.67 -1.75 12.24
C ILE A 68 -9.43 -2.72 11.09
N GLU A 69 -8.75 -3.83 11.31
CA GLU A 69 -8.49 -4.82 10.26
C GLU A 69 -9.77 -5.40 9.67
N LYS A 70 -10.76 -5.73 10.52
CA LYS A 70 -12.09 -6.17 10.07
C LYS A 70 -12.79 -5.10 9.24
N SER A 71 -12.74 -3.84 9.68
CA SER A 71 -13.35 -2.72 8.96
C SER A 71 -12.71 -2.52 7.58
N VAL A 72 -11.38 -2.56 7.51
CA VAL A 72 -10.63 -2.41 6.26
C VAL A 72 -10.92 -3.57 5.30
N ASN A 73 -10.98 -4.81 5.79
CA ASN A 73 -11.33 -5.95 4.95
C ASN A 73 -12.73 -5.81 4.35
N LYS A 74 -13.71 -5.37 5.15
CA LYS A 74 -15.07 -5.10 4.68
C LYS A 74 -15.11 -4.00 3.62
N GLU A 75 -14.34 -2.92 3.80
CA GLU A 75 -14.22 -1.84 2.82
C GLU A 75 -13.63 -2.35 1.50
N ILE A 76 -12.56 -3.16 1.57
CA ILE A 76 -11.94 -3.78 0.39
C ILE A 76 -12.94 -4.68 -0.34
N GLU A 77 -13.67 -5.53 0.37
CA GLU A 77 -14.69 -6.41 -0.23
C GLU A 77 -15.78 -5.61 -0.96
N GLN A 78 -16.25 -4.53 -0.36
CA GLN A 78 -17.23 -3.64 -0.96
C GLN A 78 -16.68 -2.94 -2.21
N ALA A 79 -15.44 -2.45 -2.15
CA ALA A 79 -14.78 -1.82 -3.29
C ALA A 79 -14.55 -2.79 -4.46
N VAL A 80 -14.12 -4.03 -4.16
CA VAL A 80 -13.96 -5.09 -5.16
C VAL A 80 -15.29 -5.44 -5.80
N LYS A 81 -16.35 -5.61 -4.99
CA LYS A 81 -17.69 -5.88 -5.52
C LYS A 81 -18.16 -4.75 -6.43
N PHE A 82 -18.05 -3.49 -5.99
CA PHE A 82 -18.40 -2.34 -6.79
C PHE A 82 -17.64 -2.31 -8.13
N ALA A 83 -16.33 -2.57 -8.13
CA ALA A 83 -15.52 -2.59 -9.33
C ALA A 83 -15.93 -3.70 -10.32
N LEU A 84 -16.33 -4.87 -9.81
CA LEU A 84 -16.78 -6.00 -10.64
C LEU A 84 -18.20 -5.81 -11.18
N ASP A 85 -19.09 -5.20 -10.39
CA ASP A 85 -20.49 -4.94 -10.76
C ASP A 85 -20.64 -3.69 -11.63
N SER A 86 -19.61 -2.85 -11.71
CA SER A 86 -19.63 -1.63 -12.53
C SER A 86 -19.69 -1.96 -14.02
N PRO A 87 -20.57 -1.31 -14.79
CA PRO A 87 -20.63 -1.51 -16.23
C PRO A 87 -19.35 -0.99 -16.89
N PHE A 88 -18.99 -1.60 -18.02
CA PHE A 88 -17.97 -1.02 -18.89
C PHE A 88 -18.39 0.37 -19.38
N PRO A 89 -17.42 1.27 -19.64
CA PRO A 89 -17.72 2.57 -20.22
C PRO A 89 -18.38 2.42 -21.60
N ASP A 90 -19.27 3.35 -21.92
CA ASP A 90 -19.89 3.41 -23.24
C ASP A 90 -18.82 3.71 -24.31
N VAL A 91 -18.84 2.97 -25.42
CA VAL A 91 -17.89 3.11 -26.53
C VAL A 91 -17.92 4.52 -27.11
N SER A 92 -19.05 5.23 -27.06
CA SER A 92 -19.16 6.63 -27.49
C SER A 92 -18.24 7.59 -26.73
N LYS A 93 -17.78 7.21 -25.53
CA LYS A 93 -16.89 8.02 -24.69
C LYS A 93 -15.41 7.88 -25.02
N VAL A 94 -15.06 7.07 -26.03
CA VAL A 94 -13.66 6.79 -26.38
C VAL A 94 -12.84 8.04 -26.74
N THR A 95 -13.50 9.12 -27.20
CA THR A 95 -12.84 10.39 -27.54
C THR A 95 -13.01 11.48 -26.48
N GLU A 96 -13.65 11.19 -25.35
CA GLU A 96 -13.70 12.12 -24.21
C GLU A 96 -12.29 12.27 -23.59
N ASP A 97 -12.02 13.39 -22.92
CA ASP A 97 -10.74 13.72 -22.25
C ASP A 97 -9.48 13.83 -23.13
N VAL A 98 -9.63 13.87 -24.46
CA VAL A 98 -8.51 14.14 -25.38
C VAL A 98 -8.01 15.59 -25.26
N TYR A 99 -8.93 16.52 -25.00
CA TYR A 99 -8.67 17.92 -24.67
C TYR A 99 -9.45 18.30 -23.41
N ALA A 100 -8.96 19.32 -22.71
CA ALA A 100 -9.56 19.86 -21.48
C ALA A 100 -10.73 20.82 -21.76
#